data_AF-A0A1U7GFR6-F1
#
_entry.id   AF-A0A1U7GFR6-F1
#
_cell.length_a   1.000
_cell.length_b   1.000
_cell.length_c   1.000
_cell.angle_alpha   90.00
_cell.angle_beta   90.00
_cell.angle_gamma   90.00
#
_symmetry.space_group_name_H-M   'P 1'
#
loop_
_entity.id
_entity.type
_entity.pdbx_description
1 polymer ?
#
loop_
_entity_poly.entity_id
_entity_poly.type
_entity_poly.pdbx_seq_one_letter_code
_entity_poly.pdbx_strand_id
1 'polypeptide(L)'
;MPTADDFLAIAPGIRALPIVHGSGDFAIRAREELLSRPYDCLAVPLPDAFQEDVEAAVERLPAISAVVRRDAGEDGEGFSYVPIDPCQGVIAAIRTAIGERIPRAFIDLDAPRFEAAAAVYPDPYALKRVSPGRFAAALLPAIPRPAEGFPAARIAHMAARLRELQRRRKLTLLVCSILEWPWIREAFHAQVEPPEPEPVFAPTRAFRVAPETLPFFLGELPFITALYERGRRELTPDDDLSVDGVKELVLHARERLRAERPKLAQRATPALLATLFRYARNLSLIERRLTPDLFTLVTAARQTAGDDLALAVAESAREYAYAGEPDEDDPDGLRMGVGRADVPGWGVAPAVSRLPGQAMTWRSCELRPRPKEPERRRWRQRWDPYGMCSWPPEDDRIESFHRHVKEQARAVLGADLARTEKFTTSVRDGLDIRETLRNWHTGDVYVKVVPPGRGSIEVVVFLFDVPADPKVYVNRATWYAEHS
;
A
#
# COMPACT_ATOMS: atom_id res chain seq x y z
N MET A 1 9.27 37.46 19.05
CA MET A 1 8.07 36.63 18.83
C MET A 1 8.52 35.18 18.85
N PRO A 2 7.75 34.24 19.42
CA PRO A 2 8.02 32.82 19.20
C PRO A 2 7.99 32.55 17.69
N THR A 3 9.02 31.88 17.20
CA THR A 3 9.10 31.45 15.82
C THR A 3 8.18 30.24 15.60
N ALA A 4 7.89 29.89 14.35
CA ALA A 4 7.18 28.63 14.07
C ALA A 4 7.94 27.39 14.57
N ASP A 5 9.24 27.55 14.85
CA ASP A 5 10.10 26.51 15.42
C ASP A 5 9.85 26.29 16.92
N ASP A 6 9.30 27.27 17.64
CA ASP A 6 8.98 27.16 19.08
C ASP A 6 7.68 26.41 19.36
N PHE A 7 6.84 26.14 18.34
CA PHE A 7 5.53 25.48 18.50
C PHE A 7 5.62 24.10 19.20
N LEU A 8 6.70 23.38 18.93
CA LEU A 8 6.98 22.05 19.49
C LEU A 8 7.82 22.09 20.78
N ALA A 9 8.16 23.27 21.30
CA ALA A 9 8.74 23.37 22.63
C ALA A 9 7.68 23.02 23.69
N ILE A 10 8.07 22.20 24.67
CA ILE A 10 7.29 21.98 25.89
C ILE A 10 7.72 23.01 26.93
N ALA A 11 9.01 23.23 27.09
CA ALA A 11 9.57 24.17 28.06
C ALA A 11 10.99 24.59 27.64
N PRO A 12 11.62 25.59 28.29
CA PRO A 12 13.05 25.85 28.11
C PRO A 12 13.86 24.56 28.34
N GLY A 13 14.65 24.17 27.34
CA GLY A 13 15.43 22.92 27.36
C GLY A 13 14.67 21.63 27.05
N ILE A 14 13.38 21.68 26.71
CA ILE A 14 12.59 20.49 26.31
C ILE A 14 11.79 20.76 25.05
N ARG A 15 12.06 19.97 24.00
CA ARG A 15 11.34 20.00 22.72
C ARG A 15 10.71 18.62 22.45
N ALA A 16 9.51 18.60 21.89
CA ALA A 16 8.90 17.40 21.35
C ALA A 16 9.17 17.27 19.83
N LEU A 17 9.26 16.04 19.36
CA LEU A 17 9.01 15.65 17.98
C LEU A 17 7.81 14.68 18.00
N PRO A 18 6.59 15.17 17.73
CA PRO A 18 5.43 14.32 17.61
C PRO A 18 5.47 13.53 16.31
N ILE A 19 5.31 12.21 16.39
CA ILE A 19 5.40 11.31 15.23
C ILE A 19 4.18 10.42 15.06
N VAL A 20 3.98 9.94 13.82
CA VAL A 20 3.22 8.72 13.57
C VAL A 20 4.18 7.53 13.69
N HIS A 21 3.85 6.56 14.53
CA HIS A 21 4.71 5.38 14.73
C HIS A 21 4.69 4.46 13.49
N GLY A 22 5.83 3.83 13.20
CA GLY A 22 5.95 2.85 12.11
C GLY A 22 5.90 3.50 10.72
N SER A 23 6.55 4.66 10.53
CA SER A 23 6.63 5.35 9.25
C SER A 23 8.06 5.79 8.96
N GLY A 24 8.57 5.40 7.78
CA GLY A 24 9.92 5.74 7.35
C GLY A 24 10.15 7.24 7.20
N ASP A 25 9.12 7.99 6.80
CA ASP A 25 9.17 9.45 6.73
C ASP A 25 9.43 10.08 8.10
N PHE A 26 8.80 9.56 9.17
CA PHE A 26 9.05 10.03 10.54
C PHE A 26 10.36 9.49 11.12
N ALA A 27 10.84 8.33 10.68
CA ALA A 27 12.18 7.83 11.04
C ALA A 27 13.29 8.74 10.49
N ILE A 28 13.16 9.24 9.26
CA ILE A 28 14.06 10.27 8.72
C ILE A 28 13.97 11.56 9.55
N ARG A 29 12.76 12.09 9.82
CA ARG A 29 12.62 13.32 10.62
C ARG A 29 13.18 13.19 12.04
N ALA A 30 13.11 12.01 12.65
CA ALA A 30 13.69 11.74 13.97
C ALA A 30 15.23 11.76 13.95
N ARG A 31 15.85 11.17 12.92
CA ARG A 31 17.30 11.25 12.68
C ARG A 31 17.74 12.71 12.44
N GLU A 32 17.06 13.42 11.55
CA GLU A 32 17.38 14.81 11.21
C GLU A 32 17.26 15.76 12.41
N GLU A 33 16.16 15.70 13.17
CA GLU A 33 15.97 16.60 14.32
C GLU A 33 17.10 16.38 15.34
N LEU A 34 17.43 15.13 15.68
CA LEU A 34 18.55 14.80 16.58
C LEU A 34 19.90 15.35 16.10
N LEU A 35 20.19 15.29 14.80
CA LEU A 35 21.44 15.79 14.23
C LEU A 35 21.45 17.32 14.02
N SER A 36 20.28 17.95 13.97
CA SER A 36 20.14 19.39 13.68
C SER A 36 20.45 20.30 14.88
N ARG A 37 20.48 19.77 16.11
CA ARG A 37 20.70 20.55 17.35
C ARG A 37 21.55 19.76 18.35
N PRO A 38 22.27 20.42 19.26
CA PRO A 38 23.10 19.77 20.28
C PRO A 38 22.25 19.23 21.44
N TYR A 39 21.43 18.21 21.19
CA TYR A 39 20.67 17.50 22.23
C TYR A 39 21.60 16.75 23.18
N ASP A 40 21.44 16.94 24.49
CA ASP A 40 22.20 16.24 25.54
C ASP A 40 21.38 15.13 26.23
N CYS A 41 20.16 14.88 25.76
CA CYS A 41 19.33 13.75 26.13
C CYS A 41 18.25 13.46 25.08
N LEU A 42 17.98 12.17 24.81
CA LEU A 42 16.77 11.69 24.14
C LEU A 42 15.82 11.11 25.20
N ALA A 43 14.63 11.68 25.33
CA ALA A 43 13.52 11.10 26.10
C ALA A 43 12.73 10.14 25.21
N VAL A 44 12.62 8.89 25.68
CA VAL A 44 12.03 7.74 24.96
C VAL A 44 10.68 7.38 25.61
N PRO A 45 9.59 7.22 24.83
CA PRO A 45 8.25 6.94 25.33
C PRO A 45 8.08 5.43 25.57
N LEU A 46 9.00 4.86 26.35
CA LEU A 46 9.03 3.48 26.79
C LEU A 46 9.48 3.45 28.26
N PRO A 47 9.13 2.42 29.05
CA PRO A 47 9.53 2.34 30.46
C PRO A 47 11.01 1.99 30.64
N ASP A 48 11.63 2.46 31.73
CA ASP A 48 13.05 2.20 32.05
C ASP A 48 13.41 0.70 31.99
N ALA A 49 12.50 -0.19 32.39
CA ALA A 49 12.69 -1.64 32.36
C ALA A 49 12.67 -2.29 30.96
N PHE A 50 12.49 -1.53 29.88
CA PHE A 50 12.71 -1.99 28.50
C PHE A 50 14.07 -1.57 27.94
N GLN A 51 14.83 -0.72 28.64
CA GLN A 51 16.00 -0.04 28.07
C GLN A 51 17.07 -1.00 27.55
N GLU A 52 17.52 -1.96 28.37
CA GLU A 52 18.64 -2.85 28.05
C GLU A 52 18.36 -3.71 26.82
N ASP A 53 17.25 -4.44 26.80
CA ASP A 53 16.83 -5.27 25.66
C ASP A 53 16.59 -4.45 24.39
N VAL A 54 15.97 -3.27 24.50
CA VAL A 54 15.68 -2.41 23.33
C VAL A 54 16.96 -1.87 22.74
N GLU A 55 17.88 -1.34 23.56
CA GLU A 55 19.15 -0.80 23.05
C GLU A 55 20.01 -1.92 22.43
N ALA A 56 20.14 -3.07 23.09
CA ALA A 56 20.84 -4.23 22.54
C ALA A 56 20.21 -4.76 21.24
N ALA A 57 18.88 -4.72 21.11
CA ALA A 57 18.19 -5.11 19.88
C ALA A 57 18.36 -4.07 18.75
N VAL A 58 18.41 -2.78 19.08
CA VAL A 58 18.66 -1.69 18.13
C VAL A 58 20.07 -1.77 17.53
N GLU A 59 21.07 -2.18 18.31
CA GLU A 59 22.44 -2.41 17.80
C GLU A 59 22.51 -3.58 16.80
N ARG A 60 21.60 -4.56 16.89
CA ARG A 60 21.50 -5.68 15.94
C ARG A 60 20.78 -5.33 14.63
N LEU A 61 20.25 -4.12 14.48
CA LEU A 61 19.60 -3.70 13.23
C LEU A 61 20.58 -3.74 12.05
N PRO A 62 20.20 -4.37 10.93
CA PRO A 62 18.82 -4.49 10.45
C PRO A 62 18.10 -5.82 10.69
N ALA A 63 18.60 -6.69 11.57
CA ALA A 63 17.86 -7.88 11.97
C ALA A 63 16.58 -7.47 12.73
N ILE A 64 15.41 -7.71 12.13
CA ILE A 64 14.13 -7.34 12.72
C ILE A 64 13.85 -8.21 13.94
N SER A 65 13.53 -7.55 15.06
CA SER A 65 13.25 -8.19 16.34
C SER A 65 12.15 -7.46 17.09
N ALA A 66 11.60 -8.10 18.11
CA ALA A 66 10.68 -7.49 19.07
C ALA A 66 11.23 -7.70 20.48
N VAL A 67 11.16 -6.66 21.31
CA VAL A 67 11.36 -6.83 22.76
C VAL A 67 10.00 -7.09 23.37
N VAL A 68 9.78 -8.31 23.84
CA VAL A 68 8.47 -8.79 24.31
C VAL A 68 8.49 -8.96 25.83
N ARG A 69 7.38 -8.60 26.47
CA ARG A 69 7.07 -8.91 27.87
C ARG A 69 5.74 -9.63 27.93
N ARG A 70 5.59 -10.58 28.86
CA ARG A 70 4.29 -11.13 29.25
C ARG A 70 3.52 -10.12 30.08
N ASP A 71 2.28 -9.84 29.70
CA ASP A 71 1.39 -9.05 30.54
C ASP A 71 1.07 -9.85 31.83
N ALA A 72 0.95 -9.15 32.95
CA ALA A 72 0.64 -9.73 34.26
C ALA A 72 -0.73 -9.23 34.73
N GLY A 73 -1.61 -10.15 35.13
CA GLY A 73 -2.96 -9.84 35.63
C GLY A 73 -3.88 -11.06 35.66
N GLU A 74 -5.06 -10.91 36.24
CA GLU A 74 -6.07 -11.98 36.36
C GLU A 74 -6.85 -12.23 35.04
N ASP A 75 -6.88 -11.25 34.13
CA ASP A 75 -7.66 -11.26 32.87
C ASP A 75 -7.05 -12.12 31.72
N GLY A 76 -6.13 -13.02 32.04
CA GLY A 76 -5.56 -13.99 31.10
C GLY A 76 -4.22 -13.60 30.46
N GLU A 77 -3.62 -14.56 29.75
CA GLU A 77 -2.28 -14.43 29.15
C GLU A 77 -2.29 -13.51 27.92
N GLY A 78 -1.34 -12.58 27.88
CA GLY A 78 -1.11 -11.65 26.77
C GLY A 78 0.34 -11.18 26.72
N PHE A 79 0.71 -10.50 25.63
CA PHE A 79 2.04 -9.93 25.44
C PHE A 79 1.98 -8.45 25.09
N SER A 80 2.88 -7.66 25.66
CA SER A 80 3.18 -6.31 25.17
C SER A 80 4.61 -6.27 24.60
N TYR A 81 4.79 -5.62 23.44
CA TYR A 81 6.07 -5.62 22.72
C TYR A 81 6.49 -4.25 22.18
N VAL A 82 7.81 -4.06 22.07
CA VAL A 82 8.42 -2.93 21.36
C VAL A 82 8.91 -3.42 20.00
N PRO A 83 8.39 -2.90 18.87
CA PRO A 83 8.85 -3.31 17.54
C PRO A 83 10.22 -2.68 17.22
N ILE A 84 11.24 -3.48 16.95
CA ILE A 84 12.56 -3.02 16.51
C ILE A 84 12.60 -2.99 14.98
N ASP A 85 11.91 -1.98 14.44
CA ASP A 85 11.71 -1.71 13.00
C ASP A 85 12.54 -0.46 12.60
N PRO A 86 13.40 -0.51 11.55
CA PRO A 86 14.12 0.64 11.02
C PRO A 86 13.24 1.85 10.69
N CYS A 87 11.99 1.63 10.27
CA CYS A 87 11.01 2.66 9.94
C CYS A 87 10.22 3.17 11.16
N GLN A 88 10.51 2.68 12.36
CA GLN A 88 9.87 3.15 13.60
C GLN A 88 10.63 4.39 14.12
N GLY A 89 10.00 5.57 14.15
CA GLY A 89 10.69 6.83 14.48
C GLY A 89 11.36 6.93 15.86
N VAL A 90 10.81 6.30 16.91
CA VAL A 90 11.47 6.15 18.22
C VAL A 90 12.69 5.26 18.11
N ILE A 91 12.61 4.15 17.38
CA ILE A 91 13.74 3.23 17.17
C ILE A 91 14.85 3.90 16.36
N ALA A 92 14.49 4.65 15.31
CA ALA A 92 15.43 5.47 14.54
C ALA A 92 16.08 6.55 15.42
N ALA A 93 15.34 7.16 16.34
CA ALA A 93 15.87 8.10 17.32
C ALA A 93 16.86 7.42 18.28
N ILE A 94 16.52 6.27 18.87
CA ILE A 94 17.41 5.50 19.74
C ILE A 94 18.69 5.11 18.98
N ARG A 95 18.58 4.56 17.77
CA ARG A 95 19.72 4.16 16.92
C ARG A 95 20.64 5.33 16.58
N THR A 96 20.07 6.52 16.38
CA THR A 96 20.83 7.76 16.15
C THR A 96 21.50 8.24 17.44
N ALA A 97 20.78 8.25 18.56
CA ALA A 97 21.31 8.64 19.87
C ALA A 97 22.44 7.72 20.37
N ILE A 98 22.37 6.40 20.11
CA ILE A 98 23.46 5.47 20.38
C ILE A 98 24.70 5.84 19.56
N GLY A 99 24.56 6.04 18.25
CA GLY A 99 25.66 6.41 17.35
C GLY A 99 26.35 7.72 17.75
N GLU A 100 25.57 8.76 18.04
CA GLU A 100 26.05 10.08 18.48
C GLU A 100 26.41 10.15 19.98
N ARG A 101 26.32 9.03 20.71
CA ARG A 101 26.57 8.92 22.16
C ARG A 101 25.71 9.86 23.02
N ILE A 102 24.54 10.25 22.51
CA ILE A 102 23.53 11.00 23.24
C ILE A 102 22.92 10.07 24.30
N PRO A 103 22.85 10.48 25.58
CA PRO A 103 22.16 9.72 26.63
C PRO A 103 20.68 9.52 26.30
N ARG A 104 20.16 8.31 26.48
CA ARG A 104 18.72 8.04 26.45
C ARG A 104 18.19 8.06 27.88
N ALA A 105 16.95 8.52 28.04
CA ALA A 105 16.16 8.39 29.25
C ALA A 105 14.81 7.80 28.85
N PHE A 106 14.46 6.66 29.42
CA PHE A 106 13.16 6.03 29.22
C PHE A 106 12.21 6.67 30.24
N ILE A 107 11.06 7.16 29.78
CA ILE A 107 10.22 8.08 30.58
C ILE A 107 8.76 7.66 30.70
N ASP A 108 8.36 6.52 30.13
CA ASP A 108 6.98 6.05 30.20
C ASP A 108 6.72 5.24 31.47
N LEU A 109 5.45 5.20 31.89
CA LEU A 109 5.02 4.43 33.06
C LEU A 109 5.20 2.94 32.80
N ASP A 110 5.91 2.23 33.69
CA ASP A 110 5.85 0.78 33.67
C ASP A 110 4.56 0.28 34.32
N ALA A 111 3.96 -0.76 33.74
CA ALA A 111 2.68 -1.29 34.16
C ALA A 111 2.53 -2.79 33.81
N PRO A 112 1.75 -3.55 34.59
CA PRO A 112 1.54 -4.99 34.39
C PRO A 112 0.97 -5.35 33.01
N ARG A 113 0.13 -4.47 32.45
CA ARG A 113 -0.51 -4.62 31.14
C ARG A 113 -0.43 -3.30 30.38
N PHE A 114 -0.26 -3.35 29.06
CA PHE A 114 -0.21 -2.14 28.22
C PHE A 114 -1.46 -2.01 27.34
N GLU A 115 -2.16 -0.89 27.44
CA GLU A 115 -3.27 -0.54 26.56
C GLU A 115 -2.79 0.39 25.43
N ALA A 116 -2.89 -0.06 24.18
CA ALA A 116 -2.52 0.74 23.01
C ALA A 116 -3.69 1.58 22.50
N ALA A 117 -3.45 2.86 22.25
CA ALA A 117 -4.35 3.73 21.50
C ALA A 117 -4.01 3.67 19.99
N ALA A 118 -4.82 2.96 19.21
CA ALA A 118 -4.73 2.99 17.75
C ALA A 118 -5.59 4.13 17.18
N ALA A 119 -5.09 4.80 16.12
CA ALA A 119 -5.83 5.84 15.43
C ALA A 119 -5.56 5.83 13.91
N VAL A 120 -6.42 6.55 13.18
CA VAL A 120 -6.22 6.83 11.75
C VAL A 120 -5.50 8.17 11.65
N TYR A 121 -4.23 8.15 11.25
CA TYR A 121 -3.42 9.34 11.03
C TYR A 121 -3.52 9.81 9.57
N PRO A 122 -3.25 11.11 9.29
CA PRO A 122 -2.93 11.57 7.95
C PRO A 122 -1.63 10.93 7.44
N ASP A 123 -1.51 10.87 6.13
CA ASP A 123 -0.38 10.28 5.44
C ASP A 123 0.95 10.99 5.75
N PRO A 124 1.96 10.30 6.31
CA PRO A 124 3.29 10.86 6.62
C PRO A 124 4.01 11.47 5.41
N TYR A 125 3.67 11.09 4.17
CA TYR A 125 4.23 11.69 2.96
C TYR A 125 3.99 13.21 2.86
N ALA A 126 3.00 13.76 3.59
CA ALA A 126 2.85 15.20 3.73
C ALA A 126 4.12 15.90 4.24
N LEU A 127 4.99 15.20 4.99
CA LEU A 127 6.28 15.70 5.49
C LEU A 127 7.28 16.09 4.39
N LYS A 128 7.07 15.70 3.12
CA LYS A 128 7.86 16.21 1.98
C LYS A 128 7.50 17.66 1.60
N ARG A 129 6.38 18.18 2.12
CA ARG A 129 5.87 19.53 1.84
C ARG A 129 5.67 20.38 3.11
N VAL A 130 5.46 19.77 4.27
CA VAL A 130 5.29 20.47 5.55
C VAL A 130 6.30 20.01 6.60
N SER A 131 6.70 20.93 7.48
CA SER A 131 7.53 20.61 8.65
C SER A 131 6.73 19.82 9.70
N PRO A 132 7.38 19.02 10.57
CA PRO A 132 6.71 18.31 11.67
C PRO A 132 5.83 19.23 12.53
N GLY A 133 6.28 20.45 12.84
CA GLY A 133 5.49 21.43 13.59
C GLY A 133 4.19 21.84 12.89
N ARG A 134 4.20 22.03 11.56
CA ARG A 134 2.99 22.32 10.78
C ARG A 134 2.06 21.11 10.68
N PHE A 135 2.62 19.90 10.56
CA PHE A 135 1.85 18.65 10.56
C PHE A 135 1.12 18.44 11.90
N ALA A 136 1.84 18.61 13.02
CA ALA A 136 1.27 18.53 14.37
C ALA A 136 0.24 19.65 14.63
N ALA A 137 0.48 20.88 14.18
CA ALA A 137 -0.46 21.99 14.32
C ALA A 137 -1.77 21.75 13.54
N ALA A 138 -1.71 21.15 12.35
CA ALA A 138 -2.89 20.81 11.56
C ALA A 138 -3.74 19.70 12.21
N LEU A 139 -3.11 18.79 12.94
CA LEU A 139 -3.79 17.70 13.65
C LEU A 139 -4.33 18.08 15.02
N LEU A 140 -3.76 19.09 15.68
CA LEU A 140 -4.09 19.47 17.05
C LEU A 140 -5.61 19.59 17.35
N PRO A 141 -6.47 20.16 16.49
CA PRO A 141 -7.91 20.25 16.75
C PRO A 141 -8.66 18.91 16.72
N ALA A 142 -8.06 17.85 16.16
CA ALA A 142 -8.65 16.53 15.99
C ALA A 142 -8.13 15.49 16.99
N ILE A 143 -7.15 15.84 17.83
CA ILE A 143 -6.60 14.95 18.86
C ILE A 143 -7.59 14.89 20.04
N PRO A 144 -8.15 13.72 20.38
CA PRO A 144 -9.03 13.59 21.54
C PRO A 144 -8.23 13.71 22.84
N ARG A 145 -8.89 14.16 23.92
CA ARG A 145 -8.34 14.08 25.29
C ARG A 145 -8.19 12.59 25.67
N PRO A 146 -7.08 12.17 26.31
CA PRO A 146 -6.92 10.81 26.81
C PRO A 146 -8.07 10.43 27.74
N ALA A 147 -8.46 9.15 27.69
CA ALA A 147 -9.37 8.59 28.68
C ALA A 147 -8.71 8.59 30.08
N GLU A 148 -9.55 8.66 31.11
CA GLU A 148 -9.12 8.45 32.49
C GLU A 148 -8.59 7.02 32.69
N GLY A 149 -7.79 6.81 33.73
CA GLY A 149 -7.07 5.56 33.95
C GLY A 149 -5.72 5.53 33.23
N PHE A 150 -5.37 4.38 32.64
CA PHE A 150 -4.02 4.09 32.14
C PHE A 150 -3.45 5.12 31.13
N PRO A 151 -4.20 5.63 30.12
CA PRO A 151 -3.66 6.63 29.19
C PRO A 151 -3.29 7.95 29.87
N ALA A 152 -4.14 8.45 30.77
CA ALA A 152 -3.85 9.66 31.55
C ALA A 152 -2.69 9.46 32.52
N ALA A 153 -2.60 8.29 33.16
CA ALA A 153 -1.51 7.90 34.05
C ALA A 153 -0.14 7.93 33.36
N ARG A 154 -0.02 7.33 32.16
CA ARG A 154 1.20 7.38 31.33
C ARG A 154 1.62 8.81 31.01
N ILE A 155 0.67 9.66 30.62
CA ILE A 155 0.92 11.07 30.27
C ILE A 155 1.41 11.87 31.48
N ALA A 156 0.81 11.68 32.67
CA ALA A 156 1.27 12.30 33.91
C ALA A 156 2.68 11.83 34.31
N HIS A 157 2.97 10.53 34.16
CA HIS A 157 4.29 9.95 34.41
C HIS A 157 5.35 10.53 33.47
N MET A 158 5.14 10.49 32.16
CA MET A 158 6.05 11.10 31.17
C MET A 158 6.29 12.59 31.46
N ALA A 159 5.24 13.35 31.79
CA ALA A 159 5.37 14.75 32.18
C ALA A 159 6.23 14.96 33.44
N ALA A 160 6.08 14.12 34.47
CA ALA A 160 6.89 14.18 35.68
C ALA A 160 8.37 13.83 35.42
N ARG A 161 8.64 12.77 34.66
CA ARG A 161 10.00 12.38 34.25
C ARG A 161 10.68 13.47 33.42
N LEU A 162 9.95 14.14 32.53
CA LEU A 162 10.45 15.31 31.80
C LEU A 162 10.80 16.49 32.73
N ARG A 163 10.02 16.75 33.79
CA ARG A 163 10.36 17.77 34.79
C ARG A 163 11.66 17.45 35.54
N GLU A 164 11.94 16.17 35.80
CA GLU A 164 13.25 15.74 36.33
C GLU A 164 14.39 15.96 35.34
N LEU A 165 14.20 15.56 34.07
CA LEU A 165 15.21 15.75 33.03
C LEU A 165 15.55 17.23 32.82
N GLN A 166 14.55 18.14 32.87
CA GLN A 166 14.78 19.59 32.78
C GLN A 166 15.78 20.12 33.82
N ARG A 167 15.85 19.50 35.00
CA ARG A 167 16.76 19.90 36.09
C ARG A 167 18.19 19.34 35.91
N ARG A 168 18.36 18.32 35.05
CA ARG A 168 19.61 17.55 34.88
C ARG A 168 20.24 17.68 33.50
N ARG A 169 19.49 18.16 32.50
CA ARG A 169 19.85 18.24 31.08
C ARG A 169 19.64 19.66 30.54
N LYS A 170 20.41 20.05 29.54
CA LYS A 170 20.32 21.39 28.91
C LYS A 170 19.32 21.43 27.77
N LEU A 171 19.26 20.36 26.96
CA LEU A 171 18.40 20.27 25.79
C LEU A 171 18.00 18.81 25.54
N THR A 172 16.78 18.47 25.95
CA THR A 172 16.17 17.15 25.76
C THR A 172 15.23 17.14 24.55
N LEU A 173 15.36 16.15 23.67
CA LEU A 173 14.35 15.83 22.66
C LEU A 173 13.42 14.74 23.19
N LEU A 174 12.10 14.95 23.15
CA LEU A 174 11.09 13.92 23.35
C LEU A 174 10.56 13.46 21.99
N VAL A 175 10.78 12.20 21.61
CA VAL A 175 10.09 11.62 20.44
C VAL A 175 8.87 10.85 20.96
N CYS A 176 7.65 11.25 20.57
CA CYS A 176 6.42 10.70 21.16
C CYS A 176 5.27 10.60 20.15
N SER A 177 4.20 9.87 20.49
CA SER A 177 3.01 9.78 19.65
C SER A 177 2.42 11.16 19.39
N ILE A 178 1.99 11.39 18.15
CA ILE A 178 1.28 12.62 17.78
C ILE A 178 -0.08 12.78 18.49
N LEU A 179 -0.63 11.74 19.12
CA LEU A 179 -1.81 11.86 19.98
C LEU A 179 -1.48 12.32 21.40
N GLU A 180 -0.27 12.05 21.89
CA GLU A 180 0.10 12.21 23.30
C GLU A 180 0.76 13.56 23.58
N TRP A 181 1.53 14.09 22.61
CA TRP A 181 2.33 15.31 22.79
C TRP A 181 1.59 16.54 23.36
N PRO A 182 0.32 16.85 23.01
CA PRO A 182 -0.34 18.06 23.53
C PRO A 182 -0.65 17.89 25.02
N TRP A 183 -1.01 16.68 25.41
CA TRP A 183 -1.40 16.31 26.77
C TRP A 183 -0.18 16.12 27.66
N ILE A 184 0.94 15.61 27.13
CA ILE A 184 2.23 15.64 27.84
C ILE A 184 2.64 17.08 28.12
N ARG A 185 2.46 18.01 27.16
CA ARG A 185 2.72 19.44 27.39
C ARG A 185 1.76 20.05 28.43
N GLU A 186 0.46 19.74 28.36
CA GLU A 186 -0.52 20.20 29.36
C GLU A 186 -0.16 19.70 30.77
N ALA A 187 0.05 18.39 30.93
CA ALA A 187 0.41 17.75 32.20
C ALA A 187 1.77 18.22 32.73
N PHE A 188 2.72 18.57 31.86
CA PHE A 188 4.00 19.17 32.23
C PHE A 188 3.80 20.51 32.92
N HIS A 189 3.05 21.44 32.30
CA HIS A 189 2.81 22.78 32.83
C HIS A 189 1.87 22.81 34.03
N ALA A 190 0.81 22.00 34.01
CA ALA A 190 -0.14 21.87 35.11
C ALA A 190 0.46 21.15 36.34
N GLN A 191 1.69 20.62 36.22
CA GLN A 191 2.38 19.86 37.27
C GLN A 191 1.52 18.71 37.81
N VAL A 192 0.79 18.02 36.91
CA VAL A 192 -0.01 16.86 37.26
C VAL A 192 0.91 15.81 37.87
N GLU A 193 0.60 15.38 39.09
CA GLU A 193 1.40 14.36 39.77
C GLU A 193 1.11 12.98 39.19
N PRO A 194 2.16 12.16 38.99
CA PRO A 194 2.00 10.81 38.46
C PRO A 194 1.40 9.89 39.53
N PRO A 195 0.68 8.82 39.14
CA PRO A 195 0.35 7.76 40.07
C PRO A 195 1.61 7.05 40.57
N GLU A 196 1.52 6.43 41.74
CA GLU A 196 2.56 5.54 42.25
C GLU A 196 2.67 4.31 41.33
N PRO A 197 3.85 3.98 40.78
CA PRO A 197 3.99 2.85 39.87
C PRO A 197 3.79 1.52 40.58
N GLU A 198 2.94 0.65 40.01
CA GLU A 198 2.83 -0.73 40.47
C GLU A 198 4.13 -1.50 40.15
N PRO A 199 4.64 -2.34 41.06
CA PRO A 199 5.90 -3.06 40.84
C PRO A 199 5.72 -4.19 39.82
N VAL A 200 6.35 -4.04 38.64
CA VAL A 200 6.34 -5.04 37.58
C VAL A 200 7.63 -5.86 37.60
N PHE A 201 7.52 -7.18 37.80
CA PHE A 201 8.65 -8.11 37.84
C PHE A 201 8.77 -8.99 36.59
N ALA A 202 7.86 -8.88 35.63
CA ALA A 202 7.89 -9.66 34.40
C ALA A 202 9.07 -9.23 33.52
N PRO A 203 10.02 -10.12 33.21
CA PRO A 203 11.19 -9.77 32.41
C PRO A 203 10.79 -9.44 30.96
N THR A 204 11.54 -8.53 30.35
CA THR A 204 11.58 -8.39 28.90
C THR A 204 12.50 -9.46 28.31
N ARG A 205 12.30 -9.76 27.02
CA ARG A 205 13.24 -10.55 26.23
C ARG A 205 13.14 -10.15 24.77
N ALA A 206 14.29 -9.96 24.11
CA ALA A 206 14.34 -9.81 22.67
C ALA A 206 14.14 -11.15 21.94
N PHE A 207 13.24 -11.17 20.95
CA PHE A 207 13.05 -12.28 20.02
C PHE A 207 13.19 -11.76 18.58
N ARG A 208 13.80 -12.56 17.71
CA ARG A 208 13.83 -12.26 16.28
C ARG A 208 12.46 -12.54 15.64
N VAL A 209 12.03 -11.74 14.67
CA VAL A 209 10.75 -11.97 13.96
C VAL A 209 10.92 -12.89 12.75
N ALA A 210 10.02 -13.86 12.60
CA ALA A 210 9.98 -14.77 11.45
C ALA A 210 9.70 -14.01 10.14
N PRO A 211 10.55 -14.10 9.10
CA PRO A 211 10.47 -13.28 7.89
C PRO A 211 9.10 -13.30 7.18
N GLU A 212 8.45 -14.45 7.12
CA GLU A 212 7.14 -14.61 6.45
C GLU A 212 6.03 -13.78 7.12
N THR A 213 6.22 -13.41 8.38
CA THR A 213 5.26 -12.68 9.24
C THR A 213 5.56 -11.19 9.39
N LEU A 214 6.67 -10.68 8.83
CA LEU A 214 7.01 -9.26 8.84
C LEU A 214 5.89 -8.30 8.38
N PRO A 215 5.01 -8.63 7.41
CA PRO A 215 3.87 -7.79 7.05
C PRO A 215 2.84 -7.56 8.16
N PHE A 216 2.88 -8.33 9.25
CA PHE A 216 2.05 -8.16 10.44
C PHE A 216 2.78 -7.44 11.59
N PHE A 217 4.04 -7.04 11.38
CA PHE A 217 4.94 -6.51 12.40
C PHE A 217 5.49 -5.12 12.07
N LEU A 218 5.97 -4.93 10.85
CA LEU A 218 6.55 -3.67 10.38
C LEU A 218 5.45 -2.64 10.11
N GLY A 219 5.74 -1.36 10.31
CA GLY A 219 4.81 -0.28 9.98
C GLY A 219 4.74 0.03 8.48
N GLU A 220 5.87 -0.10 7.80
CA GLU A 220 6.00 0.00 6.35
C GLU A 220 6.01 -1.40 5.70
N LEU A 221 5.85 -1.48 4.37
CA LEU A 221 6.01 -2.75 3.65
C LEU A 221 7.45 -3.28 3.83
N PRO A 222 7.66 -4.58 4.13
CA PRO A 222 9.00 -5.15 4.31
C PRO A 222 10.00 -4.76 3.21
N PHE A 223 9.56 -4.78 1.94
CA PHE A 223 10.39 -4.34 0.82
C PHE A 223 10.85 -2.89 0.99
N ILE A 224 9.95 -1.97 1.31
CA ILE A 224 10.23 -0.54 1.50
C ILE A 224 11.11 -0.32 2.74
N THR A 225 10.89 -1.05 3.83
CA THR A 225 11.78 -1.03 5.02
C THR A 225 13.22 -1.42 4.67
N ALA A 226 13.41 -2.39 3.77
CA ALA A 226 14.73 -2.74 3.27
C ALA A 226 15.37 -1.63 2.42
N LEU A 227 14.58 -0.84 1.68
CA LEU A 227 15.09 0.31 0.93
C LEU A 227 15.56 1.44 1.87
N TYR A 228 14.83 1.72 2.95
CA TYR A 228 15.27 2.70 3.96
C TYR A 228 16.60 2.31 4.61
N GLU A 229 16.78 1.03 4.98
CA GLU A 229 18.07 0.56 5.50
C GLU A 229 19.16 0.58 4.42
N ARG A 230 18.85 0.27 3.14
CA ARG A 230 19.80 0.43 2.04
C ARG A 230 20.26 1.87 1.91
N GLY A 231 19.33 2.83 1.90
CA GLY A 231 19.62 4.26 1.87
C GLY A 231 20.54 4.70 3.01
N ARG A 232 20.24 4.26 4.23
CA ARG A 232 21.07 4.50 5.42
C ARG A 232 22.49 3.92 5.30
N ARG A 233 22.65 2.73 4.71
CA ARG A 233 23.94 2.03 4.56
C ARG A 233 24.80 2.60 3.43
N GLU A 234 24.19 2.92 2.31
CA GLU A 234 24.85 3.42 1.09
C GLU A 234 25.01 4.94 1.07
N LEU A 235 24.41 5.65 2.05
CA LEU A 235 24.32 7.11 2.12
C LEU A 235 23.68 7.73 0.86
N THR A 236 22.75 7.00 0.24
CA THR A 236 21.93 7.51 -0.87
C THR A 236 20.76 8.33 -0.33
N PRO A 237 20.21 9.29 -1.10
CA PRO A 237 19.04 10.05 -0.68
C PRO A 237 17.87 9.12 -0.35
N ASP A 238 17.44 9.11 0.92
CA ASP A 238 16.31 8.32 1.41
C ASP A 238 15.01 9.12 1.48
N ASP A 239 15.06 10.42 1.10
CA ASP A 239 13.96 11.37 1.19
C ASP A 239 12.66 10.88 0.54
N ASP A 240 12.64 10.48 -0.72
CA ASP A 240 11.37 10.16 -1.42
C ASP A 240 11.02 8.67 -1.45
N LEU A 241 11.63 7.83 -0.59
CA LEU A 241 11.43 6.38 -0.58
C LEU A 241 9.99 5.91 -0.33
N SER A 242 9.15 6.70 0.35
CA SER A 242 7.71 6.44 0.50
C SER A 242 6.93 6.44 -0.83
N VAL A 243 7.49 7.00 -1.91
CA VAL A 243 6.92 6.98 -3.27
C VAL A 243 7.83 6.29 -4.28
N ASP A 244 9.15 6.52 -4.22
CA ASP A 244 10.09 5.89 -5.15
C ASP A 244 10.30 4.41 -4.82
N GLY A 245 10.19 4.02 -3.55
CA GLY A 245 10.19 2.61 -3.14
C GLY A 245 8.99 1.83 -3.68
N VAL A 246 7.84 2.47 -3.89
CA VAL A 246 6.69 1.88 -4.58
C VAL A 246 6.99 1.62 -6.07
N LYS A 247 7.72 2.53 -6.73
CA LYS A 247 8.16 2.34 -8.12
C LYS A 247 9.17 1.19 -8.21
N GLU A 248 10.15 1.18 -7.30
CA GLU A 248 11.16 0.13 -7.22
C GLU A 248 10.52 -1.24 -6.95
N LEU A 249 9.57 -1.34 -6.03
CA LEU A 249 8.79 -2.55 -5.76
C LEU A 249 8.10 -3.10 -7.01
N VAL A 250 7.42 -2.25 -7.78
CA VAL A 250 6.72 -2.67 -9.02
C VAL A 250 7.71 -3.08 -10.11
N LEU A 251 8.88 -2.42 -10.20
CA LEU A 251 9.95 -2.82 -11.11
C LEU A 251 10.61 -4.15 -10.70
N HIS A 252 10.84 -4.35 -9.41
CA HIS A 252 11.36 -5.60 -8.85
C HIS A 252 10.39 -6.77 -9.13
N ALA A 253 9.11 -6.59 -8.82
CA ALA A 253 8.05 -7.55 -9.14
C ALA A 253 7.99 -7.89 -10.64
N ARG A 254 8.24 -6.91 -11.51
CA ARG A 254 8.32 -7.14 -12.96
C ARG A 254 9.55 -7.96 -13.37
N GLU A 255 10.72 -7.74 -12.77
CA GLU A 255 11.91 -8.56 -13.07
C GLU A 255 11.81 -9.98 -12.47
N ARG A 256 11.20 -10.14 -11.28
CA ARG A 256 10.77 -11.45 -10.73
C ARG A 256 9.86 -12.18 -11.72
N LEU A 257 8.79 -11.51 -12.18
CA LEU A 257 7.89 -12.06 -13.21
C LEU A 257 8.59 -12.33 -14.55
N ARG A 258 9.65 -11.58 -14.90
CA ARG A 258 10.43 -11.78 -16.12
C ARG A 258 11.30 -13.03 -16.05
N ALA A 259 11.90 -13.32 -14.89
CA ALA A 259 12.67 -14.53 -14.66
C ALA A 259 11.80 -15.79 -14.80
N GLU A 260 10.59 -15.78 -14.22
CA GLU A 260 9.68 -16.93 -14.26
C GLU A 260 8.85 -17.04 -15.56
N ARG A 261 8.43 -15.89 -16.12
CA ARG A 261 7.39 -15.78 -17.16
C ARG A 261 7.68 -14.63 -18.13
N PRO A 262 8.77 -14.70 -18.92
CA PRO A 262 9.23 -13.58 -19.75
C PRO A 262 8.16 -13.06 -20.74
N LYS A 263 7.34 -13.94 -21.32
CA LYS A 263 6.23 -13.55 -22.23
C LYS A 263 5.12 -12.74 -21.55
N LEU A 264 4.94 -12.87 -20.23
CA LEU A 264 3.96 -12.09 -19.47
C LEU A 264 4.57 -10.77 -18.98
N ALA A 265 5.81 -10.79 -18.48
CA ALA A 265 6.53 -9.56 -18.13
C ALA A 265 6.75 -8.62 -19.32
N GLN A 266 6.85 -9.15 -20.55
CA GLN A 266 6.86 -8.35 -21.78
C GLN A 266 5.55 -7.56 -22.02
N ARG A 267 4.40 -8.04 -21.52
CA ARG A 267 3.11 -7.33 -21.59
C ARG A 267 3.05 -6.17 -20.59
N ALA A 268 3.78 -6.26 -19.48
CA ALA A 268 4.02 -5.15 -18.56
C ALA A 268 5.01 -4.14 -19.17
N THR A 269 4.55 -3.41 -20.19
CA THR A 269 5.31 -2.35 -20.87
C THR A 269 5.44 -1.11 -19.99
N PRO A 270 6.42 -0.22 -20.22
CA PRO A 270 6.53 1.05 -19.49
C PRO A 270 5.26 1.91 -19.57
N ALA A 271 4.54 1.89 -20.69
CA ALA A 271 3.25 2.58 -20.83
C ALA A 271 2.16 1.98 -19.93
N LEU A 272 2.14 0.65 -19.75
CA LEU A 272 1.22 -0.01 -18.83
C LEU A 272 1.58 0.28 -17.36
N LEU A 273 2.87 0.28 -17.01
CA LEU A 273 3.33 0.69 -15.67
C LEU A 273 2.99 2.15 -15.36
N ALA A 274 3.17 3.07 -16.31
CA ALA A 274 2.75 4.46 -16.16
C ALA A 274 1.22 4.62 -16.00
N THR A 275 0.44 3.67 -16.54
CA THR A 275 -1.01 3.59 -16.33
C THR A 275 -1.35 3.03 -14.94
N LEU A 276 -0.64 1.99 -14.49
CA LEU A 276 -0.72 1.41 -13.14
C LEU A 276 -0.45 2.47 -12.08
N PHE A 277 0.67 3.20 -12.14
CA PHE A 277 0.99 4.24 -11.15
C PHE A 277 -0.03 5.37 -11.14
N ARG A 278 -0.55 5.78 -12.31
CA ARG A 278 -1.62 6.79 -12.42
C ARG A 278 -2.92 6.30 -11.76
N TYR A 279 -3.26 5.04 -11.97
CA TYR A 279 -4.44 4.41 -11.39
C TYR A 279 -4.30 4.23 -9.87
N ALA A 280 -3.18 3.70 -9.38
CA ALA A 280 -2.87 3.57 -7.95
C ALA A 280 -2.92 4.92 -7.21
N ARG A 281 -2.32 5.97 -7.79
CA ARG A 281 -2.40 7.35 -7.27
C ARG A 281 -3.85 7.84 -7.20
N ASN A 282 -4.63 7.63 -8.25
CA ASN A 282 -6.04 8.06 -8.27
C ASN A 282 -6.88 7.31 -7.23
N LEU A 283 -6.63 6.01 -7.03
CA LEU A 283 -7.27 5.19 -6.01
C LEU A 283 -6.90 5.66 -4.58
N SER A 284 -5.62 5.94 -4.33
CA SER A 284 -5.14 6.54 -3.06
C SER A 284 -5.89 7.83 -2.72
N LEU A 285 -6.06 8.72 -3.70
CA LEU A 285 -6.78 9.98 -3.52
C LEU A 285 -8.28 9.80 -3.23
N ILE A 286 -8.94 8.82 -3.85
CA ILE A 286 -10.33 8.45 -3.54
C ILE A 286 -10.44 7.98 -2.07
N GLU A 287 -9.43 7.24 -1.61
CA GLU A 287 -9.32 6.75 -0.23
C GLU A 287 -8.75 7.77 0.77
N ARG A 288 -8.57 9.03 0.34
CA ARG A 288 -8.03 10.15 1.15
C ARG A 288 -6.60 9.92 1.67
N ARG A 289 -5.82 9.09 0.97
CA ARG A 289 -4.38 8.87 1.18
C ARG A 289 -3.55 9.61 0.13
N LEU A 290 -2.26 9.84 0.42
CA LEU A 290 -1.30 10.40 -0.54
C LEU A 290 -0.43 9.31 -1.17
N THR A 291 -0.15 8.26 -0.40
CA THR A 291 0.57 7.04 -0.78
C THR A 291 -0.40 5.85 -0.93
N PRO A 292 -0.09 4.90 -1.83
CA PRO A 292 -0.89 3.69 -1.99
C PRO A 292 -0.51 2.64 -0.94
N ASP A 293 -1.51 2.05 -0.29
CA ASP A 293 -1.29 0.86 0.56
C ASP A 293 -1.13 -0.43 -0.28
N LEU A 294 -0.78 -1.55 0.38
CA LEU A 294 -0.59 -2.84 -0.32
C LEU A 294 -1.84 -3.26 -1.11
N PHE A 295 -3.02 -3.05 -0.54
CA PHE A 295 -4.29 -3.39 -1.20
C PHE A 295 -4.49 -2.56 -2.49
N THR A 296 -4.22 -1.25 -2.41
CA THR A 296 -4.26 -0.31 -3.52
C THR A 296 -3.30 -0.72 -4.63
N LEU A 297 -2.06 -1.08 -4.28
CA LEU A 297 -1.03 -1.52 -5.24
C LEU A 297 -1.39 -2.83 -5.92
N VAL A 298 -1.77 -3.85 -5.15
CA VAL A 298 -2.16 -5.16 -5.69
C VAL A 298 -3.42 -5.04 -6.56
N THR A 299 -4.41 -4.24 -6.14
CA THR A 299 -5.61 -3.98 -6.93
C THR A 299 -5.29 -3.23 -8.23
N ALA A 300 -4.39 -2.23 -8.19
CA ALA A 300 -3.96 -1.50 -9.38
C ALA A 300 -3.18 -2.39 -10.36
N ALA A 301 -2.26 -3.23 -9.85
CA ALA A 301 -1.54 -4.21 -10.66
C ALA A 301 -2.50 -5.21 -11.30
N ARG A 302 -3.48 -5.71 -10.54
CA ARG A 302 -4.50 -6.66 -11.00
C ARG A 302 -5.34 -6.10 -12.15
N GLN A 303 -5.88 -4.89 -11.97
CA GLN A 303 -6.78 -4.29 -12.95
C GLN A 303 -6.07 -3.80 -14.22
N THR A 304 -4.75 -3.54 -14.16
CA THR A 304 -3.99 -3.06 -15.32
C THR A 304 -3.25 -4.18 -16.07
N ALA A 305 -2.69 -5.16 -15.36
CA ALA A 305 -1.82 -6.18 -15.94
C ALA A 305 -2.22 -7.64 -15.61
N GLY A 306 -3.30 -7.84 -14.84
CA GLY A 306 -3.82 -9.16 -14.48
C GLY A 306 -3.18 -9.77 -13.23
N ASP A 307 -3.72 -10.93 -12.83
CA ASP A 307 -3.38 -11.60 -11.57
C ASP A 307 -1.89 -12.00 -11.48
N ASP A 308 -1.21 -12.36 -12.58
CA ASP A 308 0.22 -12.73 -12.56
C ASP A 308 1.13 -11.56 -12.06
N LEU A 309 0.87 -10.30 -12.48
CA LEU A 309 1.65 -9.16 -11.96
C LEU A 309 1.21 -8.78 -10.53
N ALA A 310 -0.10 -8.87 -10.24
CA ALA A 310 -0.61 -8.59 -8.90
C ALA A 310 -0.02 -9.53 -7.84
N LEU A 311 0.14 -10.82 -8.17
CA LEU A 311 0.82 -11.80 -7.34
C LEU A 311 2.31 -11.46 -7.17
N ALA A 312 3.02 -11.14 -8.25
CA ALA A 312 4.42 -10.75 -8.16
C ALA A 312 4.64 -9.50 -7.29
N VAL A 313 3.74 -8.51 -7.36
CA VAL A 313 3.75 -7.32 -6.48
C VAL A 313 3.45 -7.70 -5.03
N ALA A 314 2.45 -8.56 -4.79
CA ALA A 314 2.10 -9.01 -3.44
C ALA A 314 3.20 -9.87 -2.79
N GLU A 315 3.91 -10.70 -3.57
CA GLU A 315 5.05 -11.49 -3.12
C GLU A 315 6.23 -10.58 -2.82
N SER A 316 6.66 -9.74 -3.77
CA SER A 316 7.81 -8.85 -3.55
C SER A 316 7.59 -7.82 -2.45
N ALA A 317 6.36 -7.37 -2.18
CA ALA A 317 6.09 -6.47 -1.07
C ALA A 317 6.44 -7.08 0.31
N ARG A 318 6.43 -8.41 0.42
CA ARG A 318 6.74 -9.16 1.65
C ARG A 318 8.22 -9.51 1.79
N GLU A 319 9.02 -9.35 0.74
CA GLU A 319 10.44 -9.68 0.74
C GLU A 319 11.20 -8.63 1.57
N TYR A 320 12.06 -9.08 2.50
CA TYR A 320 12.95 -8.22 3.28
C TYR A 320 14.39 -8.62 3.00
N ALA A 321 15.16 -7.75 2.33
CA ALA A 321 16.50 -8.08 1.83
C ALA A 321 17.54 -8.40 2.92
N TYR A 322 17.26 -8.06 4.18
CA TYR A 322 18.13 -8.34 5.33
C TYR A 322 17.55 -9.40 6.29
N ALA A 323 16.62 -10.24 5.81
CA ALA A 323 16.25 -11.46 6.51
C ALA A 323 17.47 -12.42 6.50
N GLY A 324 18.17 -12.53 7.62
CA GLY A 324 19.30 -13.44 7.77
C GLY A 324 18.88 -14.92 7.80
N GLU A 325 19.84 -15.83 7.93
CA GLU A 325 19.56 -17.25 8.23
C GLU A 325 18.97 -17.40 9.64
N PRO A 326 18.10 -18.39 9.91
CA PRO A 326 17.53 -18.61 11.25
C PRO A 326 18.58 -18.71 12.36
N ASP A 327 18.21 -18.38 13.59
CA ASP A 327 19.09 -18.56 14.75
C ASP A 327 19.16 -20.06 15.11
N GLU A 328 20.32 -20.56 15.53
CA GLU A 328 20.44 -21.98 15.94
C GLU A 328 19.70 -22.23 17.27
N ASP A 329 19.66 -21.23 18.15
CA ASP A 329 18.98 -21.31 19.46
C ASP A 329 17.47 -21.01 19.38
N ASP A 330 16.99 -20.38 18.30
CA ASP A 330 15.57 -20.06 18.05
C ASP A 330 15.25 -20.09 16.53
N PRO A 331 15.12 -21.30 15.95
CA PRO A 331 15.00 -21.47 14.49
C PRO A 331 13.64 -21.03 13.93
N ASP A 332 12.58 -21.02 14.74
CA ASP A 332 11.24 -20.61 14.33
C ASP A 332 11.00 -19.10 14.50
N GLY A 333 11.59 -18.49 15.54
CA GLY A 333 11.44 -17.09 15.89
C GLY A 333 10.03 -16.67 16.30
N LEU A 334 9.89 -15.40 16.68
CA LEU A 334 8.59 -14.78 16.96
C LEU A 334 7.74 -14.72 15.69
N ARG A 335 6.58 -15.38 15.69
CA ARG A 335 5.64 -15.37 14.56
C ARG A 335 4.49 -14.42 14.84
N MET A 336 4.32 -13.42 13.97
CA MET A 336 3.28 -12.41 14.13
C MET A 336 2.03 -12.75 13.31
N GLY A 337 0.87 -12.52 13.93
CA GLY A 337 -0.44 -12.64 13.30
C GLY A 337 -1.33 -11.43 13.61
N VAL A 338 -2.62 -11.55 13.31
CA VAL A 338 -3.59 -10.45 13.50
C VAL A 338 -3.89 -10.24 14.97
N GLY A 339 -3.25 -9.25 15.60
CA GLY A 339 -3.44 -8.92 17.02
C GLY A 339 -2.97 -10.02 17.99
N ARG A 340 -2.20 -10.99 17.50
CA ARG A 340 -1.67 -12.15 18.24
C ARG A 340 -0.23 -12.41 17.83
N ALA A 341 0.54 -12.99 18.74
CA ALA A 341 1.87 -13.48 18.45
C ALA A 341 2.03 -14.91 19.00
N ASP A 342 2.81 -15.72 18.30
CA ASP A 342 3.34 -17.00 18.78
C ASP A 342 4.78 -16.77 19.21
N VAL A 343 5.01 -16.71 20.52
CA VAL A 343 6.32 -16.38 21.10
C VAL A 343 7.03 -17.70 21.49
N PRO A 344 8.25 -17.96 20.99
CA PRO A 344 9.00 -19.19 21.29
C PRO A 344 9.09 -19.51 22.80
N GLY A 345 8.64 -20.70 23.17
CA GLY A 345 8.55 -21.18 24.56
C GLY A 345 7.46 -20.52 25.41
N TRP A 346 6.71 -19.55 24.90
CA TRP A 346 5.62 -18.86 25.59
C TRP A 346 4.25 -19.07 24.94
N GLY A 347 4.19 -19.46 23.67
CA GLY A 347 2.96 -19.84 22.96
C GLY A 347 2.16 -18.68 22.36
N VAL A 348 0.90 -18.97 21.98
CA VAL A 348 0.06 -18.09 21.14
C VAL A 348 -0.94 -17.24 21.96
N ALA A 349 -0.59 -15.99 22.24
CA ALA A 349 -1.45 -15.04 22.99
C ALA A 349 -1.78 -13.77 22.18
N PRO A 350 -2.75 -12.94 22.62
CA PRO A 350 -2.91 -11.57 22.11
C PRO A 350 -1.62 -10.76 22.30
N ALA A 351 -1.29 -9.91 21.33
CA ALA A 351 -0.04 -9.14 21.34
C ALA A 351 -0.28 -7.66 21.00
N VAL A 352 0.18 -6.77 21.88
CA VAL A 352 -0.04 -5.32 21.81
C VAL A 352 1.29 -4.58 21.60
N SER A 353 1.38 -3.76 20.56
CA SER A 353 2.55 -2.89 20.35
C SER A 353 2.53 -1.72 21.33
N ARG A 354 3.65 -1.47 22.00
CA ARG A 354 3.90 -0.27 22.82
C ARG A 354 4.15 0.99 21.97
N LEU A 355 4.36 0.83 20.66
CA LEU A 355 4.54 1.91 19.69
C LEU A 355 3.51 1.77 18.54
N PRO A 356 2.20 1.92 18.81
CA PRO A 356 1.15 1.65 17.84
C PRO A 356 1.13 2.67 16.69
N GLY A 357 1.28 2.17 15.46
CA GLY A 357 1.24 2.96 14.23
C GLY A 357 -0.18 3.18 13.68
N GLN A 358 -0.26 3.38 12.37
CA GLN A 358 -1.52 3.54 11.64
C GLN A 358 -2.48 2.36 11.90
N ALA A 359 -3.75 2.66 12.18
CA ALA A 359 -4.80 1.64 12.27
C ALA A 359 -4.93 0.88 10.93
N MET A 360 -4.77 -0.44 11.00
CA MET A 360 -4.85 -1.34 9.86
C MET A 360 -6.30 -1.77 9.59
N THR A 361 -6.67 -1.88 8.31
CA THR A 361 -8.02 -2.29 7.87
C THR A 361 -7.94 -3.51 6.97
N TRP A 362 -8.72 -4.54 7.30
CA TRP A 362 -8.81 -5.76 6.49
C TRP A 362 -9.59 -5.54 5.20
N ARG A 363 -9.02 -6.01 4.09
CA ARG A 363 -9.64 -5.99 2.76
C ARG A 363 -9.29 -7.26 2.00
N SER A 364 -10.28 -7.82 1.31
CA SER A 364 -10.12 -9.03 0.51
C SER A 364 -9.77 -8.70 -0.93
N CYS A 365 -8.68 -9.29 -1.44
CA CYS A 365 -8.36 -9.26 -2.87
C CYS A 365 -8.17 -10.70 -3.36
N GLU A 366 -9.11 -11.19 -4.17
CA GLU A 366 -9.00 -12.50 -4.79
C GLU A 366 -7.98 -12.47 -5.93
N LEU A 367 -6.87 -13.18 -5.79
CA LEU A 367 -5.91 -13.41 -6.87
C LEU A 367 -5.98 -14.88 -7.28
N ARG A 368 -5.93 -15.18 -8.57
CA ARG A 368 -5.88 -16.56 -9.08
C ARG A 368 -4.41 -16.99 -9.20
N PRO A 369 -3.85 -17.76 -8.26
CA PRO A 369 -2.50 -18.27 -8.37
C PRO A 369 -2.36 -19.21 -9.55
N ARG A 370 -1.11 -19.47 -9.95
CA ARG A 370 -0.81 -20.51 -10.93
C ARG A 370 -1.37 -21.86 -10.42
N PRO A 371 -2.11 -22.61 -11.25
CA PRO A 371 -2.55 -23.97 -10.90
C PRO A 371 -1.35 -24.85 -10.57
N LYS A 372 -1.49 -25.73 -9.57
CA LYS A 372 -0.39 -26.56 -9.09
C LYS A 372 0.08 -27.55 -10.17
N GLU A 373 1.31 -28.04 -10.05
CA GLU A 373 1.88 -29.06 -10.96
C GLU A 373 0.91 -30.22 -11.29
N PRO A 374 0.22 -30.85 -10.32
CA PRO A 374 -0.70 -31.96 -10.61
C PRO A 374 -1.92 -31.53 -11.44
N GLU A 375 -2.45 -30.32 -11.20
CA GLU A 375 -3.58 -29.78 -11.96
C GLU A 375 -3.18 -29.47 -13.39
N ARG A 376 -2.00 -28.85 -13.59
CA ARG A 376 -1.44 -28.57 -14.92
C ARG A 376 -1.19 -29.85 -15.71
N ARG A 377 -0.74 -30.93 -15.06
CA ARG A 377 -0.58 -32.26 -15.68
C ARG A 377 -1.95 -32.85 -16.05
N ARG A 378 -2.91 -32.83 -15.12
CA ARG A 378 -4.30 -33.30 -15.34
C ARG A 378 -4.98 -32.56 -16.48
N TRP A 379 -4.81 -31.24 -16.59
CA TRP A 379 -5.36 -30.44 -17.68
C TRP A 379 -4.68 -30.77 -19.00
N ARG A 380 -3.35 -30.90 -19.03
CA ARG A 380 -2.62 -31.33 -20.25
C ARG A 380 -3.03 -32.72 -20.73
N GLN A 381 -3.35 -33.64 -19.82
CA GLN A 381 -3.85 -34.99 -20.15
C GLN A 381 -5.32 -34.99 -20.62
N ARG A 382 -6.11 -33.99 -20.21
CA ARG A 382 -7.51 -33.81 -20.63
C ARG A 382 -7.67 -32.88 -21.82
N TRP A 383 -6.61 -32.18 -22.20
CA TRP A 383 -6.57 -31.32 -23.37
C TRP A 383 -6.48 -32.20 -24.61
N ASP A 384 -7.62 -32.36 -25.29
CA ASP A 384 -7.67 -32.96 -26.61
C ASP A 384 -7.39 -31.87 -27.65
N PRO A 385 -6.25 -31.90 -28.37
CA PRO A 385 -5.97 -30.94 -29.44
C PRO A 385 -6.89 -31.09 -30.66
N TYR A 386 -7.73 -32.13 -30.72
CA TYR A 386 -8.79 -32.30 -31.72
C TYR A 386 -10.19 -32.04 -31.14
N GLY A 387 -10.30 -31.80 -29.83
CA GLY A 387 -11.54 -31.46 -29.16
C GLY A 387 -11.86 -29.97 -29.34
N MET A 388 -12.56 -29.66 -30.43
CA MET A 388 -13.09 -28.31 -30.68
C MET A 388 -13.96 -27.87 -29.49
N CYS A 389 -13.74 -26.65 -28.99
CA CYS A 389 -14.47 -26.09 -27.85
C CYS A 389 -15.88 -25.58 -28.22
N SER A 390 -16.33 -25.95 -29.42
CA SER A 390 -17.59 -25.62 -30.07
C SER A 390 -18.07 -26.82 -30.89
N TRP A 391 -19.36 -26.86 -31.21
CA TRP A 391 -19.93 -27.88 -32.10
C TRP A 391 -19.77 -27.41 -33.55
N PRO A 392 -18.95 -28.07 -34.41
CA PRO A 392 -18.56 -27.47 -35.69
C PRO A 392 -19.72 -27.13 -36.64
N PRO A 393 -20.79 -27.94 -36.75
CA PRO A 393 -21.98 -27.58 -37.54
C PRO A 393 -22.78 -26.37 -37.02
N GLU A 394 -22.52 -25.92 -35.78
CA GLU A 394 -23.11 -24.71 -35.20
C GLU A 394 -22.21 -23.49 -35.47
N ASP A 395 -20.89 -23.64 -35.32
CA ASP A 395 -19.92 -22.60 -35.71
C ASP A 395 -20.01 -22.26 -37.20
N ASP A 396 -20.08 -23.25 -38.10
CA ASP A 396 -20.29 -23.03 -39.55
C ASP A 396 -21.54 -22.16 -39.83
N ARG A 397 -22.61 -22.34 -39.03
CA ARG A 397 -23.86 -21.57 -39.15
C ARG A 397 -23.73 -20.15 -38.59
N ILE A 398 -23.05 -19.99 -37.46
CA ILE A 398 -22.81 -18.69 -36.83
C ILE A 398 -21.86 -17.84 -37.70
N GLU A 399 -20.78 -18.43 -38.20
CA GLU A 399 -19.84 -17.77 -39.10
C GLU A 399 -20.47 -17.37 -40.43
N SER A 400 -21.20 -18.29 -41.09
CA SER A 400 -21.86 -17.99 -42.37
C SER A 400 -22.91 -16.89 -42.21
N PHE A 401 -23.68 -16.90 -41.11
CA PHE A 401 -24.62 -15.83 -40.77
C PHE A 401 -23.90 -14.49 -40.52
N HIS A 402 -22.82 -14.49 -39.73
CA HIS A 402 -22.03 -13.28 -39.46
C HIS A 402 -21.38 -12.70 -40.72
N ARG A 403 -20.86 -13.56 -41.60
CA ARG A 403 -20.28 -13.18 -42.91
C ARG A 403 -21.33 -12.56 -43.81
N HIS A 404 -22.50 -13.21 -43.95
CA HIS A 404 -23.62 -12.69 -44.74
C HIS A 404 -24.08 -11.31 -44.25
N VAL A 405 -24.19 -11.12 -42.93
CA VAL A 405 -24.60 -9.83 -42.36
C VAL A 405 -23.53 -8.75 -42.57
N LYS A 406 -22.24 -9.08 -42.48
CA LYS A 406 -21.15 -8.15 -42.85
C LYS A 406 -21.21 -7.74 -44.32
N GLU A 407 -21.53 -8.65 -45.23
CA GLU A 407 -21.68 -8.36 -46.67
C GLU A 407 -22.89 -7.45 -46.93
N GLN A 408 -24.05 -7.76 -46.35
CA GLN A 408 -25.25 -6.93 -46.46
C GLN A 408 -25.04 -5.52 -45.89
N ALA A 409 -24.41 -5.40 -44.72
CA ALA A 409 -24.12 -4.10 -44.12
C ALA A 409 -23.15 -3.26 -44.97
N ARG A 410 -22.15 -3.89 -45.61
CA ARG A 410 -21.27 -3.20 -46.59
C ARG A 410 -22.04 -2.72 -47.81
N ALA A 411 -23.00 -3.50 -48.32
CA ALA A 411 -23.83 -3.11 -49.45
C ALA A 411 -24.73 -1.91 -49.12
N VAL A 412 -25.35 -1.89 -47.93
CA VAL A 412 -26.17 -0.77 -47.46
C VAL A 412 -25.34 0.51 -47.29
N LEU A 413 -24.14 0.43 -46.68
CA LEU A 413 -23.24 1.58 -46.56
C LEU A 413 -22.76 2.12 -47.91
N GLY A 414 -22.66 1.27 -48.94
CA GLY A 414 -22.40 1.70 -50.31
C GLY A 414 -23.59 2.44 -50.94
N ALA A 415 -24.82 2.02 -50.64
CA ALA A 415 -26.04 2.57 -51.22
C ALA A 415 -26.31 4.03 -50.81
N ASP A 416 -26.00 4.44 -49.58
CA ASP A 416 -26.10 5.85 -49.14
C ASP A 416 -25.10 6.78 -49.84
N LEU A 417 -24.02 6.23 -50.41
CA LEU A 417 -23.05 6.98 -51.21
C LEU A 417 -23.42 7.03 -52.70
N ALA A 418 -24.58 6.49 -53.09
CA ALA A 418 -25.04 6.49 -54.47
C ALA A 418 -25.18 7.92 -55.02
N ARG A 419 -24.49 8.19 -56.13
CA ARG A 419 -24.54 9.46 -56.85
C ARG A 419 -25.29 9.29 -58.16
N THR A 420 -25.99 10.32 -58.58
CA THR A 420 -26.67 10.34 -59.87
C THR A 420 -25.88 11.23 -60.83
N GLU A 421 -25.39 10.65 -61.92
CA GLU A 421 -24.60 11.33 -62.96
C GLU A 421 -25.35 11.34 -64.29
N LYS A 422 -25.10 12.33 -65.14
CA LYS A 422 -25.64 12.37 -66.51
C LYS A 422 -25.03 11.22 -67.32
N PHE A 423 -25.88 10.48 -68.04
CA PHE A 423 -25.47 9.40 -68.93
C PHE A 423 -24.58 9.95 -70.04
N THR A 424 -23.45 9.28 -70.26
CA THR A 424 -22.46 9.63 -71.28
C THR A 424 -22.12 8.41 -72.14
N THR A 425 -21.62 7.34 -71.53
CA THR A 425 -21.15 6.14 -72.26
C THR A 425 -21.51 4.80 -71.63
N SER A 426 -21.94 4.75 -70.36
CA SER A 426 -22.25 3.50 -69.64
C SER A 426 -23.45 3.67 -68.71
N VAL A 427 -24.22 2.60 -68.55
CA VAL A 427 -25.39 2.52 -67.67
C VAL A 427 -25.00 2.49 -66.18
N ARG A 428 -23.69 2.35 -65.88
CA ARG A 428 -23.14 2.28 -64.51
C ARG A 428 -23.89 1.20 -63.70
N ASP A 429 -24.39 1.52 -62.52
CA ASP A 429 -25.08 0.60 -61.62
C ASP A 429 -26.61 0.61 -61.81
N GLY A 430 -27.11 1.36 -62.78
CA GLY A 430 -28.53 1.40 -63.15
C GLY A 430 -29.04 2.79 -63.54
N LEU A 431 -30.24 2.83 -64.12
CA LEU A 431 -30.91 4.05 -64.58
C LEU A 431 -31.59 4.77 -63.39
N ASP A 432 -31.34 6.07 -63.21
CA ASP A 432 -32.09 6.87 -62.24
C ASP A 432 -33.36 7.43 -62.87
N ILE A 433 -34.41 6.61 -62.84
CA ILE A 433 -35.72 6.95 -63.42
C ILE A 433 -36.28 8.25 -62.80
N ARG A 434 -36.07 8.49 -61.50
CA ARG A 434 -36.64 9.66 -60.81
C ARG A 434 -35.98 10.95 -61.26
N GLU A 435 -34.65 10.98 -61.31
CA GLU A 435 -33.93 12.19 -61.70
C GLU A 435 -33.94 12.40 -63.23
N THR A 436 -34.03 11.32 -64.02
CA THR A 436 -34.31 11.38 -65.47
C THR A 436 -35.69 11.97 -65.75
N LEU A 437 -36.73 11.58 -65.01
CA LEU A 437 -38.07 12.18 -65.17
C LEU A 437 -38.13 13.63 -64.71
N ARG A 438 -37.38 14.01 -63.67
CA ARG A 438 -37.29 15.40 -63.21
C ARG A 438 -36.65 16.32 -64.27
N ASN A 439 -35.61 15.83 -64.94
CA ASN A 439 -34.89 16.56 -65.98
C ASN A 439 -35.36 16.21 -67.41
N TRP A 440 -36.53 15.57 -67.56
CA TRP A 440 -37.05 15.10 -68.85
C TRP A 440 -37.12 16.17 -69.95
N HIS A 441 -37.33 17.43 -69.54
CA HIS A 441 -37.39 18.59 -70.41
C HIS A 441 -36.06 18.97 -71.09
N THR A 442 -34.90 18.48 -70.59
CA THR A 442 -33.60 18.68 -71.26
C THR A 442 -33.25 17.55 -72.23
N GLY A 443 -34.01 16.45 -72.24
CA GLY A 443 -33.71 15.24 -73.01
C GLY A 443 -32.56 14.39 -72.44
N ASP A 444 -32.07 14.72 -71.24
CA ASP A 444 -30.93 14.06 -70.62
C ASP A 444 -31.34 12.83 -69.78
N VAL A 445 -30.61 11.73 -69.98
CA VAL A 445 -30.75 10.51 -69.18
C VAL A 445 -29.76 10.54 -68.02
N TYR A 446 -30.17 10.06 -66.85
CA TYR A 446 -29.33 10.01 -65.64
C TYR A 446 -29.17 8.57 -65.13
N VAL A 447 -27.98 8.25 -64.64
CA VAL A 447 -27.59 6.93 -64.13
C VAL A 447 -27.02 7.01 -62.73
N LYS A 448 -27.21 5.93 -61.97
CA LYS A 448 -26.70 5.77 -60.61
C LYS A 448 -25.30 5.19 -60.64
N VAL A 449 -24.44 5.76 -59.81
CA VAL A 449 -23.10 5.29 -59.51
C VAL A 449 -23.04 4.98 -58.02
N VAL A 450 -22.92 3.70 -57.68
CA VAL A 450 -22.73 3.22 -56.31
C VAL A 450 -21.22 3.01 -56.12
N PRO A 451 -20.49 3.97 -55.49
CA PRO A 451 -19.05 3.81 -55.33
C PRO A 451 -18.76 2.61 -54.41
N PRO A 452 -17.65 1.87 -54.63
CA PRO A 452 -17.28 0.77 -53.76
C PRO A 452 -17.09 1.27 -52.33
N GLY A 453 -17.81 0.66 -51.39
CA GLY A 453 -17.83 1.05 -49.98
C GLY A 453 -16.42 1.07 -49.38
N ARG A 454 -15.93 2.27 -49.02
CA ARG A 454 -14.64 2.45 -48.37
C ARG A 454 -14.78 2.29 -46.86
N GLY A 455 -14.43 1.11 -46.35
CA GLY A 455 -14.32 0.84 -44.92
C GLY A 455 -14.39 -0.65 -44.58
N SER A 456 -13.61 -1.08 -43.59
CA SER A 456 -13.73 -2.40 -42.98
C SER A 456 -14.75 -2.36 -41.85
N ILE A 457 -15.81 -3.17 -41.95
CA ILE A 457 -16.68 -3.46 -40.80
C ILE A 457 -15.92 -4.41 -39.87
N GLU A 458 -15.30 -3.85 -38.84
CA GLU A 458 -14.54 -4.60 -37.83
C GLU A 458 -15.50 -5.41 -36.94
N VAL A 459 -16.48 -4.73 -36.33
CA VAL A 459 -17.44 -5.30 -35.37
C VAL A 459 -18.86 -5.27 -35.93
N VAL A 460 -19.61 -6.36 -35.72
CA VAL A 460 -21.07 -6.42 -35.90
C VAL A 460 -21.69 -6.84 -34.57
N VAL A 461 -22.72 -6.12 -34.14
CA VAL A 461 -23.46 -6.42 -32.91
C VAL A 461 -24.85 -6.90 -33.29
N PHE A 462 -25.19 -8.11 -32.86
CA PHE A 462 -26.51 -8.70 -33.04
C PHE A 462 -27.40 -8.42 -31.83
N LEU A 463 -28.58 -7.85 -32.10
CA LEU A 463 -29.59 -7.56 -31.09
C LEU A 463 -30.82 -8.41 -31.39
N PHE A 464 -31.14 -9.35 -30.51
CA PHE A 464 -32.29 -10.26 -30.62
C PHE A 464 -33.17 -10.11 -29.39
N ASP A 465 -34.47 -9.95 -29.59
CA ASP A 465 -35.42 -9.55 -28.53
C ASP A 465 -36.76 -10.30 -28.63
N VAL A 466 -37.12 -11.08 -27.60
CA VAL A 466 -38.53 -11.29 -27.19
C VAL A 466 -38.69 -11.73 -25.72
N PRO A 467 -39.19 -10.88 -24.81
CA PRO A 467 -38.81 -9.48 -24.65
C PRO A 467 -37.38 -9.36 -24.05
N ALA A 468 -36.56 -8.40 -24.47
CA ALA A 468 -35.13 -8.34 -24.14
C ALA A 468 -34.60 -6.95 -23.71
N ASP A 469 -34.94 -6.57 -22.48
CA ASP A 469 -34.37 -5.43 -21.74
C ASP A 469 -32.84 -5.56 -21.51
N PRO A 470 -32.04 -4.48 -21.45
CA PRO A 470 -31.21 -4.37 -20.24
C PRO A 470 -31.22 -3.12 -19.37
N LYS A 471 -30.93 -3.25 -18.06
CA LYS A 471 -31.26 -4.19 -16.95
C LYS A 471 -31.09 -5.74 -16.98
N VAL A 472 -30.63 -6.41 -18.05
CA VAL A 472 -30.68 -7.88 -18.28
C VAL A 472 -29.73 -8.37 -19.42
N TYR A 473 -29.70 -7.74 -20.62
CA TYR A 473 -28.79 -8.00 -21.79
C TYR A 473 -27.42 -7.23 -21.90
N VAL A 474 -26.83 -6.63 -20.84
CA VAL A 474 -25.75 -5.58 -20.90
C VAL A 474 -24.42 -5.93 -21.60
N ASN A 475 -24.09 -7.20 -21.79
CA ASN A 475 -23.05 -7.72 -22.67
C ASN A 475 -23.28 -9.24 -22.76
N ARG A 476 -23.62 -9.78 -23.93
CA ARG A 476 -23.93 -11.22 -24.07
C ARG A 476 -23.03 -11.87 -25.11
N ALA A 477 -22.13 -12.72 -24.60
CA ALA A 477 -21.16 -13.55 -25.31
C ALA A 477 -20.30 -12.83 -26.36
N THR A 478 -19.04 -12.55 -26.00
CA THR A 478 -17.99 -12.31 -27.00
C THR A 478 -17.53 -13.65 -27.55
N TRP A 479 -18.02 -14.03 -28.73
CA TRP A 479 -17.48 -15.15 -29.48
C TRP A 479 -16.22 -14.70 -30.23
N TYR A 480 -15.09 -15.35 -29.97
CA TYR A 480 -13.85 -15.14 -30.71
C TYR A 480 -13.81 -16.15 -31.85
N ALA A 481 -13.76 -15.66 -33.09
CA ALA A 481 -13.59 -16.53 -34.25
C ALA A 481 -12.22 -17.21 -34.18
N GLU A 482 -12.19 -18.53 -34.05
CA GLU A 482 -10.94 -19.31 -34.13
C GLU A 482 -10.45 -19.46 -35.58
N HIS A 483 -11.30 -19.13 -36.56
CA HIS A 483 -11.00 -19.13 -37.98
C HIS A 483 -11.27 -17.75 -38.61
N SER A 484 -10.41 -17.33 -39.54
CA SER A 484 -10.43 -16.02 -40.23
C SER A 484 -10.09 -16.19 -41.70
#